data_AF-A0A3D2EZR5-F1
#
_entry.id   AF-A0A3D2EZR5-F1
#
_cell.length_a   1.000
_cell.length_b   1.000
_cell.length_c   1.000
_cell.angle_alpha   90.00
_cell.angle_beta   90.00
_cell.angle_gamma   90.00
#
_symmetry.space_group_name_H-M   'P 1'
#
loop_
_entity.id
_entity.type
_entity.pdbx_description
1 polymer ?
#
loop_
_entity_poly.entity_id
_entity_poly.type
_entity_poly.pdbx_seq_one_letter_code
_entity_poly.pdbx_strand_id
1 'polypeptide(L)'
;GVIFEVDFEYALDEAWYQEACKALHNIGQPSIEKQQPFYHILTDGSEHESYVSEQNLEYANTDQPVQHKGIDRWFSVDYSGEYKPRFSIN
;
A
#
# COMPACT_ATOMS: atom_id res chain seq x y z
N GLY A 1 -4.25 6.01 2.74
CA GLY A 1 -3.51 5.82 1.48
C GLY A 1 -4.41 5.18 0.45
N VAL A 2 -3.94 5.02 -0.78
CA VAL A 2 -4.68 4.33 -1.85
C VAL A 2 -3.84 3.19 -2.41
N ILE A 3 -4.44 2.01 -2.50
CA ILE A 3 -3.82 0.81 -3.07
C ILE A 3 -3.86 0.92 -4.59
N PHE A 4 -2.74 0.72 -5.28
CA PHE A 4 -2.68 0.76 -6.75
C PHE A 4 -2.22 -0.54 -7.40
N GLU A 5 -1.57 -1.44 -6.63
CA GLU A 5 -1.11 -2.74 -7.09
C GLU A 5 -1.16 -3.75 -5.94
N VAL A 6 -1.32 -5.02 -6.28
CA VAL A 6 -1.40 -6.14 -5.34
C VAL A 6 -0.53 -7.29 -5.82
N ASP A 7 0.28 -7.82 -4.92
CA ASP A 7 1.04 -9.06 -5.07
C ASP A 7 0.36 -10.14 -4.25
N PHE A 8 0.15 -11.34 -4.80
CA PHE A 8 -0.53 -12.44 -4.09
C PHE A 8 0.25 -12.96 -2.87
N GLU A 9 1.58 -12.80 -2.91
CA GLU A 9 2.53 -13.21 -1.88
C GLU A 9 3.69 -12.21 -1.84
N TYR A 10 4.54 -12.34 -0.83
CA TYR A 10 5.73 -11.50 -0.69
C TYR A 10 6.66 -11.56 -1.92
N ALA A 11 6.89 -10.42 -2.57
CA ALA A 11 7.65 -10.33 -3.83
C ALA A 11 9.02 -9.59 -3.72
N LEU A 12 9.41 -9.10 -2.54
CA LEU A 12 10.70 -8.41 -2.34
C LEU A 12 11.81 -9.36 -1.87
N ASP A 13 13.02 -8.83 -1.61
CA ASP A 13 14.17 -9.63 -1.18
C ASP A 13 14.11 -10.07 0.29
N GLU A 14 14.88 -11.09 0.67
CA GLU A 14 14.87 -11.58 2.06
C GLU A 14 15.39 -10.54 3.07
N ALA A 15 16.28 -9.63 2.66
CA ALA A 15 16.87 -8.65 3.58
C ALA A 15 15.82 -7.64 4.07
N TRP A 16 15.01 -7.12 3.14
CA TRP A 16 13.89 -6.25 3.47
C TRP A 16 12.90 -6.93 4.40
N TYR A 17 12.56 -8.21 4.14
CA TYR A 17 11.64 -8.98 4.98
C TYR A 17 12.12 -9.06 6.43
N GLN A 18 13.41 -9.36 6.62
CA GLN A 18 14.01 -9.46 7.95
C GLN A 18 14.01 -8.11 8.67
N GLU A 19 14.28 -7.01 7.96
CA GLU A 19 14.24 -5.66 8.52
C GLU A 19 12.83 -5.22 8.89
N ALA A 20 11.85 -5.47 8.02
CA ALA A 20 10.45 -5.18 8.27
C ALA A 20 9.92 -5.97 9.49
N CYS A 21 10.21 -7.28 9.57
CA CYS A 21 9.82 -8.09 10.73
C CYS A 21 10.46 -7.59 12.03
N LYS A 22 11.73 -7.14 12.01
CA LYS A 22 12.38 -6.53 13.18
C LYS A 22 11.70 -5.23 13.59
N ALA A 23 11.34 -4.38 12.63
CA ALA A 23 10.65 -3.13 12.90
C ALA A 23 9.28 -3.37 13.56
N LEU A 24 8.51 -4.35 13.06
CA LEU A 24 7.23 -4.75 13.65
C LEU A 24 7.40 -5.32 15.06
N HIS A 25 8.42 -6.15 15.27
CA HIS A 25 8.72 -6.70 16.59
C HIS A 25 9.02 -5.61 17.62
N ASN A 26 9.76 -4.56 17.23
CA ASN A 26 10.09 -3.43 18.11
C ASN A 26 8.85 -2.65 18.59
N ILE A 27 7.75 -2.71 17.84
CA ILE A 27 6.47 -2.08 18.20
C ILE A 27 5.44 -3.10 18.74
N GLY A 28 5.86 -4.34 19.03
CA GLY A 28 5.02 -5.39 19.60
C GLY A 28 4.05 -6.05 18.62
N GLN A 29 4.27 -5.89 17.31
CA GLN A 29 3.45 -6.51 16.26
C GLN A 29 4.03 -7.87 15.82
N PRO A 30 3.17 -8.79 15.31
CA PRO A 30 3.62 -10.08 14.81
C PRO A 30 4.52 -9.96 13.57
N SER A 31 5.26 -11.02 13.28
CA SER A 31 6.05 -11.11 12.05
C SER A 31 5.17 -11.15 10.81
N ILE A 32 5.75 -10.76 9.67
CA ILE A 32 5.01 -10.72 8.41
C ILE A 32 4.73 -12.16 7.92
N GLU A 33 3.48 -12.54 7.69
CA GLU A 33 3.18 -13.80 6.99
C GLU A 33 3.45 -13.61 5.49
N LYS A 34 4.19 -14.53 4.85
CA LYS A 34 4.54 -14.39 3.42
C LYS A 34 3.44 -14.88 2.46
N GLN A 35 2.58 -15.81 2.92
CA GLN A 35 1.47 -16.38 2.16
C GLN A 35 0.18 -15.57 2.34
N GLN A 36 0.28 -14.25 2.13
CA GLN A 36 -0.85 -13.33 2.15
C GLN A 36 -0.63 -12.25 1.09
N PRO A 37 -1.68 -11.54 0.67
CA PRO A 37 -1.53 -10.42 -0.23
C PRO A 37 -0.65 -9.30 0.34
N PHE A 38 0.15 -8.69 -0.53
CA PHE A 38 0.88 -7.47 -0.26
C PHE A 38 0.41 -6.38 -1.21
N TYR A 39 0.40 -5.15 -0.71
CA TYR A 39 -0.19 -4.03 -1.40
C TYR A 39 0.84 -2.92 -1.59
N HIS A 40 0.88 -2.37 -2.80
CA HIS A 40 1.59 -1.12 -3.05
C HIS A 40 0.62 0.05 -2.86
N ILE A 41 1.02 0.97 -1.99
CA ILE A 41 0.15 2.02 -1.45
C ILE A 41 0.78 3.38 -1.68
N LEU A 42 -0.01 4.32 -2.20
CA LEU A 42 0.31 5.74 -2.16
C LEU A 42 -0.14 6.27 -0.79
N THR A 43 0.82 6.57 0.07
CA THR A 43 0.55 7.07 1.43
C THR A 43 0.33 8.59 1.38
N ASP A 44 -0.72 9.06 2.06
CA ASP A 44 -1.08 10.48 2.07
C ASP A 44 0.02 11.33 2.71
N GLY A 45 0.43 12.40 2.02
CA GLY A 45 1.53 13.26 2.44
C GLY A 45 2.93 12.65 2.34
N SER A 46 3.05 11.41 1.84
CA SER A 46 4.34 10.79 1.52
C SER A 46 4.79 11.17 0.10
N GLU A 47 6.09 11.16 -0.14
CA GLU A 47 6.63 11.18 -1.50
C GLU A 47 6.96 9.78 -2.04
N HIS A 48 6.91 8.77 -1.19
CA HIS A 48 7.31 7.40 -1.49
C HIS A 48 6.12 6.44 -1.43
N GLU A 49 6.15 5.47 -2.34
CA GLU A 49 5.25 4.31 -2.36
C GLU A 49 5.60 3.39 -1.18
N SER A 50 4.56 2.82 -0.56
CA SER A 50 4.68 1.92 0.59
C SER A 50 4.32 0.50 0.17
N TYR A 51 5.09 -0.50 0.62
CA TYR A 51 4.81 -1.91 0.41
C TYR A 51 4.41 -2.55 1.72
N VAL A 52 3.15 -3.00 1.84
CA VAL A 52 2.53 -3.36 3.12
C VAL A 52 1.77 -4.67 3.01
N SER A 53 1.94 -5.55 3.99
CA SER A 53 1.19 -6.82 4.09
C SER A 53 -0.26 -6.58 4.51
N GLU A 54 -1.19 -7.43 4.05
CA GLU A 54 -2.62 -7.34 4.38
C GLU A 54 -2.91 -7.19 5.87
N GLN A 55 -2.28 -8.00 6.73
CA GLN A 55 -2.47 -7.91 8.19
C GLN A 55 -2.10 -6.57 8.84
N ASN A 56 -1.34 -5.73 8.13
CA ASN A 56 -0.91 -4.40 8.59
C ASN A 56 -1.79 -3.28 8.00
N LEU A 57 -2.93 -3.62 7.38
CA LEU A 57 -3.87 -2.67 6.82
C LEU A 57 -5.14 -2.57 7.64
N GLU A 58 -5.69 -1.35 7.65
CA GLU A 58 -6.99 -1.04 8.20
C GLU A 58 -7.74 -0.14 7.20
N TYR A 59 -9.07 -0.25 7.19
CA TYR A 59 -9.89 0.61 6.36
C TYR A 59 -9.74 2.07 6.76
N ALA A 60 -9.69 2.96 5.76
CA ALA A 60 -9.68 4.39 6.02
C ALA A 60 -11.03 4.84 6.58
N ASN A 61 -10.99 5.74 7.57
CA ASN A 61 -12.19 6.35 8.16
C ASN A 61 -12.65 7.62 7.42
N THR A 62 -12.06 7.92 6.26
CA THR A 62 -12.31 9.14 5.47
C THR A 62 -12.23 8.84 3.99
N ASP A 63 -13.11 9.48 3.23
CA ASP A 63 -13.15 9.41 1.76
C ASP A 63 -12.40 10.57 1.09
N GLN A 64 -11.56 11.30 1.85
CA GLN A 64 -10.76 12.38 1.28
C GLN A 64 -9.70 11.83 0.32
N PRO A 65 -9.50 12.47 -0.85
CA PRO A 65 -8.44 12.09 -1.75
C PRO A 65 -7.05 12.25 -1.11
N VAL A 66 -6.30 11.16 -1.14
CA VAL A 66 -4.86 11.07 -0.85
C VAL A 66 -4.07 12.06 -1.70
N GLN A 67 -3.23 12.85 -1.04
CA GLN A 67 -2.24 13.73 -1.65
C GLN A 67 -0.93 12.98 -1.82
N HIS A 68 -0.63 12.55 -3.05
CA HIS A 68 0.62 11.88 -3.38
C HIS A 68 0.99 12.12 -4.85
N LYS A 69 2.29 12.35 -5.15
CA LYS A 69 2.77 12.65 -6.52
C LYS A 69 2.47 11.56 -7.55
N GLY A 70 2.34 10.33 -7.08
CA GLY A 70 2.01 9.15 -7.89
C GLY A 70 0.53 9.01 -8.25
N ILE A 71 -0.37 9.84 -7.70
CA ILE A 71 -1.82 9.73 -7.97
C ILE A 71 -2.10 9.89 -9.45
N ASP A 72 -1.55 10.94 -10.08
CA ASP A 72 -1.78 11.23 -11.50
C ASP A 72 -1.24 10.15 -12.44
N ARG A 73 -0.27 9.33 -11.97
CA ARG A 73 0.29 8.22 -12.73
C ARG A 73 -0.70 7.05 -12.83
N TRP A 74 -1.35 6.72 -11.71
CA TRP A 74 -2.15 5.50 -11.58
C TRP A 74 -3.66 5.75 -11.72
N PHE A 75 -4.12 6.92 -11.30
CA PHE A 75 -5.52 7.25 -11.21
C PHE A 75 -5.85 8.58 -11.92
N SER A 76 -7.11 8.71 -12.32
CA SER A 76 -7.77 9.99 -12.51
C SER A 76 -8.80 10.17 -11.41
N VAL A 77 -8.75 11.29 -10.69
CA VAL A 77 -9.71 11.63 -9.64
C VAL A 77 -10.74 12.57 -10.22
N ASP A 78 -12.03 12.23 -10.11
CA ASP A 78 -13.10 13.11 -10.56
C ASP A 78 -13.55 14.13 -9.50
N TYR A 79 -14.50 14.99 -9.84
CA TYR A 79 -15.00 16.03 -8.94
C TYR A 79 -15.69 15.48 -7.68
N SER A 80 -16.09 14.20 -7.67
CA SER A 80 -16.61 13.52 -6.47
C SER A 80 -15.50 12.97 -5.56
N GLY A 81 -14.24 13.00 -5.99
CA GLY A 81 -13.14 12.36 -5.28
C GLY A 81 -12.98 10.87 -5.59
N GLU A 82 -13.69 10.35 -6.59
CA GLU A 82 -13.63 8.93 -6.94
C GLU A 82 -12.34 8.62 -7.73
N TYR A 83 -11.64 7.57 -7.31
CA TYR A 83 -10.44 7.08 -7.98
C TYR A 83 -10.81 6.18 -9.17
N LYS A 84 -10.47 6.62 -10.38
CA LYS A 84 -10.61 5.80 -11.59
C LYS A 84 -9.24 5.34 -12.05
N PRO A 85 -8.96 4.02 -12.07
CA PRO A 85 -7.67 3.52 -12.52
C PRO A 85 -7.46 3.85 -14.00
N ARG A 86 -6.28 4.34 -14.34
CA ARG A 86 -5.90 4.67 -15.73
C ARG A 86 -5.59 3.44 -16.55
N PHE A 87 -5.12 2.39 -15.88
CA PHE A 87 -4.80 1.11 -16.45
C PHE A 87 -5.72 0.07 -15.82
N SER A 88 -6.50 -0.62 -16.64
CA SER A 88 -7.23 -1.83 -16.24
C SER A 88 -6.58 -2.98 -17.00
N ILE A 89 -6.11 -3.97 -16.26
CA ILE A 89 -5.72 -5.26 -16.83
C ILE A 89 -7.04 -6.04 -16.98
N ASN A 90 -7.40 -6.33 -18.23
CA ASN A 90 -8.54 -7.20 -18.60
C ASN A 90 -8.19 -8.68 -18.37
#